data_AF-A0A5K0XLE4-F1
#
_entry.id   AF-A0A5K0XLE4-F1
#
_cell.length_a   1.000
_cell.length_b   1.000
_cell.length_c   1.000
_cell.angle_alpha   90.00
_cell.angle_beta   90.00
_cell.angle_gamma   90.00
#
_symmetry.space_group_name_H-M   'P 1'
#
loop_
_entity.id
_entity.type
_entity.pdbx_description
1 polymer ?
#
loop_
_entity_poly.entity_id
_entity_poly.type
_entity_poly.pdbx_seq_one_letter_code
_entity_poly.pdbx_strand_id
1 'polypeptide(L)' 'EWWTLNVMEMFLGRVRDGGEFNNSDAYTINGQPGDMYSCSAA' A
#
# COMPACT_ATOMS: atom_id res chain seq x y z
N GLU A 1 -10.80 -0.44 5.07
CA GLU A 1 -9.53 -0.86 4.44
C GLU A 1 -9.42 -0.27 3.05
N TRP A 2 -8.22 0.09 2.58
CA TRP A 2 -8.07 0.79 1.29
C TRP A 2 -8.20 -0.16 0.09
N TRP A 3 -7.81 -1.43 0.25
CA TRP A 3 -7.90 -2.46 -0.80
C TRP A 3 -9.34 -2.86 -1.16
N THR A 4 -10.33 -2.44 -0.37
CA THR A 4 -11.74 -2.68 -0.66
C THR A 4 -12.39 -1.54 -1.46
N LEU A 5 -11.66 -0.45 -1.72
CA LEU A 5 -12.17 0.71 -2.42
C LEU A 5 -12.04 0.57 -3.94
N ASN A 6 -12.82 1.37 -4.67
CA ASN A 6 -12.66 1.49 -6.11
C ASN A 6 -11.34 2.21 -6.44
N VAL A 7 -10.52 1.56 -7.26
CA VAL A 7 -9.18 2.06 -7.62
C VAL A 7 -9.25 3.40 -8.37
N MET A 8 -10.25 3.60 -9.23
CA MET A 8 -10.38 4.82 -10.03
C MET A 8 -10.80 6.01 -9.17
N GLU A 9 -11.68 5.81 -8.19
CA GLU A 9 -12.08 6.87 -7.26
C GLU A 9 -10.90 7.32 -6.41
N MET A 10 -10.12 6.36 -5.89
CA MET A 10 -8.89 6.67 -5.17
C MET A 10 -7.90 7.44 -6.06
N PHE A 11 -7.67 6.97 -7.28
CA PHE A 11 -6.74 7.61 -8.21
C PHE A 11 -7.14 9.05 -8.54
N LEU A 12 -8.40 9.28 -8.92
CA LEU A 12 -8.90 10.61 -9.25
C LEU A 12 -8.81 11.57 -8.05
N GLY A 13 -9.08 11.08 -6.84
CA GLY A 13 -8.91 11.86 -5.62
C GLY A 13 -7.46 12.30 -5.41
N ARG A 14 -6.48 11.39 -5.54
CA ARG A 14 -5.06 11.73 -5.33
C ARG A 14 -4.49 12.61 -6.44
N VAL A 15 -4.92 12.42 -7.69
CA VAL A 15 -4.57 13.33 -8.80
C VAL A 15 -5.09 14.74 -8.55
N ARG A 16 -6.32 14.88 -8.02
CA ARG A 16 -6.92 16.19 -7.71
C ARG A 16 -6.21 16.86 -6.53
N ASP A 17 -5.91 16.11 -5.48
CA ASP A 17 -5.42 16.64 -4.20
C ASP A 17 -3.88 16.74 -4.15
N GLY A 18 -3.18 16.10 -5.10
CA GLY A 18 -1.72 16.14 -5.23
C GLY A 18 -0.95 15.33 -4.18
N GLY A 19 -1.57 14.31 -3.59
CA GLY A 19 -0.99 13.53 -2.48
C GLY A 19 -0.50 12.12 -2.84
N GLU A 20 0.17 11.50 -1.84
CA GLU A 20 0.47 10.07 -1.62
C GLU A 20 -0.40 9.01 -2.33
N PHE A 21 -0.09 7.72 -2.33
CA PHE A 21 -1.13 6.71 -2.03
C PHE A 21 -0.97 6.25 -0.58
N ASN A 22 -1.92 5.46 -0.07
CA ASN A 22 -1.73 4.85 1.25
C ASN A 22 -0.61 3.82 1.12
N ASN A 23 0.33 3.82 2.07
CA ASN A 23 1.35 2.78 2.13
C ASN A 23 0.66 1.42 2.36
N SER A 24 0.96 0.47 1.49
CA SER A 24 0.50 -0.90 1.66
C SER A 24 1.13 -1.50 2.92
N ASP A 25 0.31 -2.14 3.74
CA ASP A 25 0.68 -2.98 4.87
C ASP A 25 1.21 -4.34 4.40
N ALA A 26 2.05 -4.34 3.36
CA ALA A 26 2.45 -5.53 2.62
C ALA A 26 3.02 -6.60 3.57
N TYR A 27 2.17 -7.59 3.90
CA TYR A 27 2.57 -8.75 4.70
C TYR A 27 3.67 -9.55 4.01
N THR A 28 3.63 -9.60 2.67
CA THR A 28 4.69 -10.21 1.86
C THR A 28 5.05 -9.37 0.65
N ILE A 29 6.35 -9.29 0.34
CA ILE A 29 6.94 -8.74 -0.89
C ILE A 29 7.68 -9.89 -1.56
N ASN A 30 7.26 -10.29 -2.77
CA ASN A 30 7.85 -11.43 -3.51
C ASN A 30 7.95 -12.74 -2.69
N GLY A 31 6.97 -13.00 -1.82
CA GLY A 31 6.95 -14.20 -0.96
C GLY A 31 7.82 -14.13 0.29
N GLN A 32 8.44 -12.98 0.57
CA GLN A 32 9.18 -12.71 1.82
C GLN A 32 8.42 -11.71 2.69
N PRO A 33 8.56 -11.73 4.02
CA PRO A 33 7.98 -10.73 4.90
C PRO A 33 8.39 -9.31 4.51
N GLY A 34 7.45 -8.35 4.49
CA GLY A 34 7.78 -6.95 4.17
C GLY A 34 8.63 -6.29 5.26
N ASP A 35 9.39 -5.24 4.93
CA ASP A 35 10.43 -4.63 5.80
C ASP A 35 10.02 -4.27 7.24
N MET A 36 8.72 -4.10 7.51
CA MET A 36 8.21 -3.79 8.85
C MET A 36 7.98 -5.03 9.75
N TYR A 37 8.28 -6.24 9.28
CA TYR A 37 8.14 -7.46 10.05
C TYR A 37 9.49 -7.93 10.61
N SER A 38 9.46 -8.53 11.80
CA SER A 38 10.67 -8.98 12.52
C SER A 38 11.46 -10.08 11.79
N CYS A 39 10.84 -10.76 10.83
CA CYS A 39 11.47 -11.80 10.02
C CYS A 39 12.06 -11.28 8.70
N SER A 40 12.02 -9.97 8.45
CA SER A 40 12.43 -9.34 7.20
C SER A 40 13.90 -8.94 7.18
N ALA A 41 14.51 -8.80 8.36
CA ALA A 41 15.95 -8.68 8.51
C ALA A 41 16.58 -10.08 8.51
N ALA A 42 17.15 -10.47 7.37
CA ALA A 42 18.01 -11.66 7.26
C ALA A 42 19.44 -11.35 7.74
#